data_AF-A0A376GFK1-F1
#
_entry.id   AF-A0A376GFK1-F1
#
_cell.length_a   1.000
_cell.length_b   1.000
_cell.length_c   1.000
_cell.angle_alpha   90.00
_cell.angle_beta   90.00
_cell.angle_gamma   90.00
#
_symmetry.space_group_name_H-M   'P 1'
#
loop_
_entity.id
_entity.type
_entity.pdbx_description
1 polymer ?
#
loop_
_entity_poly.entity_id
_entity_poly.type
_entity_poly.pdbx_seq_one_letter_code
_entity_poly.pdbx_strand_id
1 'polypeptide(L)'
;MVKIIILIVAIIVLFAFMLFSIYKVFIKKQKGYKSSIFISLFLCIALSIFTIYLTVTKTYNKIVNEGDDFIVNVSSKTGDLTGRSATSFGKSTYDGVEKTLKNEAFISDPLKNKGVEMGKILNTNPNTLEIYLIFNKDFNGDILVKIKDMNNQEIGRSKLNLNKKEGEAGYIQFNFSELTTIETQSKIYIE
;
A
#
# COMPACT_ATOMS: atom_id res chain seq x y z
N MET A 1 -15.14 9.63 -17.77
CA MET A 1 -16.06 10.57 -18.43
C MET A 1 -17.27 9.90 -19.08
N VAL A 2 -17.11 8.93 -19.97
CA VAL A 2 -18.22 8.27 -20.72
C VAL A 2 -19.35 7.74 -19.83
N LYS A 3 -19.04 7.08 -18.70
CA LYS A 3 -20.05 6.54 -17.77
C LYS A 3 -20.92 7.62 -17.09
N ILE A 4 -20.38 8.82 -16.88
CA ILE A 4 -21.11 9.95 -16.27
C ILE A 4 -22.08 10.55 -17.28
N ILE A 5 -21.65 10.66 -18.55
CA ILE A 5 -22.49 11.16 -19.64
C ILE A 5 -23.69 10.24 -19.86
N ILE A 6 -23.48 8.92 -19.87
CA ILE A 6 -24.56 7.92 -20.00
C ILE A 6 -25.57 8.05 -18.85
N LEU A 7 -25.09 8.25 -17.61
CA LEU A 7 -25.96 8.42 -16.45
C LEU A 7 -26.81 9.70 -16.55
N ILE A 8 -26.21 10.82 -16.96
CA ILE A 8 -26.92 12.09 -17.15
C ILE A 8 -28.00 11.95 -18.23
N VAL A 9 -27.67 11.31 -19.36
CA VAL A 9 -28.64 11.06 -20.43
C VAL A 9 -29.79 10.18 -19.96
N ALA A 10 -29.51 9.12 -19.19
CA ALA A 10 -30.56 8.27 -18.63
C ALA A 10 -31.51 9.03 -17.69
N ILE A 11 -30.98 9.91 -16.84
CA ILE A 11 -31.78 10.75 -15.93
C ILE A 11 -32.70 11.70 -16.71
N ILE A 12 -32.19 12.33 -17.77
CA ILE A 12 -32.98 13.25 -18.61
C ILE A 12 -34.14 12.51 -19.30
N VAL A 13 -33.88 11.32 -19.85
CA VAL A 13 -34.91 10.50 -20.53
C VAL A 13 -36.01 10.09 -19.55
N LEU A 14 -35.66 9.68 -18.34
CA LEU A 14 -36.62 9.29 -17.32
C LEU A 14 -37.45 10.47 -16.80
N PHE A 15 -36.82 11.63 -16.63
CA PHE A 15 -37.52 12.86 -16.24
C PHE A 15 -38.53 13.29 -17.31
N ALA A 16 -38.17 13.19 -18.59
CA ALA A 16 -39.10 13.43 -19.69
C ALA A 16 -40.30 12.47 -19.69
N PHE A 17 -40.07 11.19 -19.37
CA PHE A 17 -41.14 10.19 -19.26
C PHE A 17 -42.10 10.46 -18.09
N MET A 18 -41.56 10.96 -16.97
CA MET A 18 -42.33 11.39 -15.80
C MET A 18 -43.22 12.58 -16.15
N LEU A 19 -42.67 13.63 -16.79
CA LEU A 19 -43.43 14.80 -17.24
C LEU A 19 -44.53 14.41 -18.24
N PHE A 20 -44.25 13.51 -19.17
CA PHE A 20 -45.23 13.01 -20.14
C PHE A 20 -46.39 12.27 -19.46
N SER A 21 -46.09 11.49 -18.41
CA SER A 21 -47.10 10.79 -17.61
C SER A 21 -47.97 11.76 -16.82
N ILE A 22 -47.38 12.80 -16.22
CA ILE A 22 -48.10 13.87 -15.51
C ILE A 22 -48.99 14.64 -16.49
N TYR A 23 -48.48 14.99 -17.68
CA TYR A 23 -49.23 15.68 -18.73
C TYR A 23 -50.50 14.92 -19.13
N LYS A 24 -50.38 13.60 -19.38
CA LYS A 24 -51.54 12.76 -19.75
C LYS A 24 -52.61 12.69 -18.66
N VAL A 25 -52.21 12.76 -17.39
CA VAL A 25 -53.13 12.68 -16.24
C VAL A 25 -53.84 14.01 -16.01
N PHE A 26 -53.08 15.11 -15.93
CA PHE A 26 -53.63 16.41 -15.54
C PHE A 26 -54.28 17.16 -16.71
N ILE A 27 -53.72 17.07 -17.92
CA ILE A 27 -54.24 17.82 -19.08
C ILE A 27 -55.28 17.01 -19.86
N LYS A 28 -55.07 15.69 -20.05
CA LYS A 28 -55.96 14.85 -20.88
C LYS A 28 -57.04 14.08 -20.09
N LYS A 29 -57.03 14.13 -18.74
CA LYS A 29 -58.02 13.48 -17.83
C LYS A 29 -58.42 12.04 -18.24
N GLN A 30 -57.47 11.21 -18.71
CA GLN A 30 -57.77 9.83 -19.09
C GLN A 30 -57.96 8.91 -17.87
N LYS A 31 -59.09 8.17 -17.81
CA LYS A 31 -59.33 7.12 -16.81
C LYS A 31 -58.45 5.89 -17.11
N GLY A 32 -57.59 5.50 -16.16
CA GLY A 32 -56.73 4.30 -16.25
C GLY A 32 -55.24 4.53 -15.91
N TYR A 33 -54.80 5.77 -15.72
CA TYR A 33 -53.37 6.13 -15.68
C TYR A 33 -52.68 6.04 -14.31
N LYS A 34 -53.42 5.73 -13.22
CA LYS A 34 -52.87 5.69 -11.85
C LYS A 34 -51.69 4.71 -11.74
N SER A 35 -51.78 3.52 -12.34
CA SER A 35 -50.72 2.50 -12.31
C SER A 35 -49.41 2.97 -12.98
N SER A 36 -49.49 3.67 -14.11
CA SER A 36 -48.31 4.20 -14.81
C SER A 36 -47.56 5.27 -14.01
N ILE A 37 -48.26 6.07 -13.20
CA ILE A 37 -47.64 7.07 -12.32
C ILE A 37 -46.88 6.39 -11.18
N PHE A 38 -47.49 5.38 -10.55
CA PHE A 38 -46.84 4.62 -9.47
C PHE A 38 -45.59 3.88 -9.96
N ILE A 39 -45.63 3.29 -11.16
CA ILE A 39 -44.48 2.63 -11.77
C ILE A 39 -43.35 3.63 -12.05
N SER A 40 -43.68 4.80 -12.61
CA SER A 40 -42.69 5.86 -12.86
C SER A 40 -42.05 6.37 -11.56
N LEU A 41 -42.86 6.58 -10.52
CA LEU A 41 -42.37 7.04 -9.22
C LEU A 41 -41.46 6.01 -8.55
N PHE A 42 -41.85 4.73 -8.60
CA PHE A 42 -41.05 3.63 -8.08
C PHE A 42 -39.70 3.50 -8.79
N LEU A 43 -39.69 3.66 -10.12
CA LEU A 43 -38.46 3.60 -10.93
C LEU A 43 -37.51 4.76 -10.59
N CYS A 44 -38.03 5.97 -10.37
CA CYS A 44 -37.23 7.12 -9.94
C CYS A 44 -36.60 6.92 -8.55
N ILE A 45 -37.34 6.32 -7.62
CA ILE A 45 -36.84 6.00 -6.27
C ILE A 45 -35.77 4.91 -6.32
N ALA A 46 -35.96 3.85 -7.12
CA ALA A 46 -34.98 2.79 -7.27
C ALA A 46 -33.64 3.31 -7.85
N LEU A 47 -33.71 4.23 -8.80
CA LEU A 47 -32.53 4.84 -9.41
C LEU A 47 -31.80 5.80 -8.47
N SER A 48 -32.51 6.59 -7.67
CA SER A 48 -31.87 7.45 -6.68
C SER A 48 -31.10 6.64 -5.63
N ILE A 49 -31.71 5.55 -5.13
CA ILE A 49 -31.05 4.61 -4.20
C ILE A 49 -29.79 4.00 -4.83
N PHE A 50 -29.86 3.57 -6.09
CA PHE A 50 -28.72 2.99 -6.80
C PHE A 50 -27.57 4.00 -6.99
N THR A 51 -27.88 5.26 -7.30
CA THR A 51 -26.85 6.32 -7.43
C THR A 51 -26.17 6.66 -6.10
N ILE A 52 -26.92 6.65 -5.00
CA ILE A 52 -26.37 6.84 -3.64
C ILE A 52 -25.43 5.68 -3.31
N TYR A 53 -25.85 4.43 -3.56
CA TYR A 53 -25.02 3.24 -3.35
C TYR A 53 -23.68 3.30 -4.13
N LEU A 54 -23.72 3.69 -5.41
CA LEU A 54 -22.51 3.86 -6.23
C LEU A 54 -21.59 5.00 -5.74
N THR A 55 -22.15 6.05 -5.14
CA THR A 55 -21.36 7.18 -4.62
C THR A 55 -20.69 6.80 -3.30
N VAL A 56 -21.41 6.14 -2.39
CA VAL A 56 -20.88 5.65 -1.11
C VAL A 56 -19.75 4.65 -1.33
N THR A 57 -19.92 3.69 -2.24
CA THR A 57 -18.88 2.68 -2.55
C THR A 57 -17.61 3.29 -3.14
N LYS A 58 -17.72 4.30 -4.02
CA LYS A 58 -16.55 5.02 -4.54
C LYS A 58 -15.82 5.83 -3.47
N THR A 59 -16.56 6.52 -2.61
CA THR A 59 -15.99 7.32 -1.53
C THR A 59 -15.30 6.44 -0.49
N TYR A 60 -15.92 5.31 -0.11
CA TYR A 60 -15.32 4.33 0.78
C TYR A 60 -14.00 3.77 0.21
N ASN A 61 -14.02 3.32 -1.04
CA ASN A 61 -12.81 2.81 -1.70
C ASN A 61 -11.74 3.90 -1.84
N LYS A 62 -12.11 5.17 -2.06
CA LYS A 62 -11.14 6.26 -2.12
C LYS A 62 -10.47 6.50 -0.76
N ILE A 63 -11.25 6.59 0.31
CA ILE A 63 -10.75 6.83 1.67
C ILE A 63 -9.82 5.69 2.13
N VAL A 64 -10.18 4.44 1.86
CA VAL A 64 -9.36 3.27 2.22
C VAL A 64 -8.01 3.31 1.46
N ASN A 65 -8.03 3.57 0.16
CA ASN A 65 -6.79 3.61 -0.63
C ASN A 65 -5.92 4.84 -0.30
N GLU A 66 -6.53 6.00 -0.04
CA GLU A 66 -5.82 7.24 0.29
C GLU A 66 -5.23 7.20 1.71
N GLY A 67 -5.87 6.50 2.65
CA GLY A 67 -5.31 6.21 3.98
C GLY A 67 -4.09 5.30 3.94
N ASP A 68 -4.12 4.27 3.11
CA ASP A 68 -2.98 3.37 2.89
C ASP A 68 -1.80 4.10 2.23
N ASP A 69 -2.07 4.91 1.19
CA ASP A 69 -1.05 5.69 0.49
C ASP A 69 -0.43 6.77 1.39
N PHE A 70 -1.21 7.34 2.32
CA PHE A 70 -0.71 8.30 3.30
C PHE A 70 0.21 7.65 4.33
N ILE A 71 -0.13 6.47 4.86
CA ILE A 71 0.75 5.73 5.79
C ILE A 71 2.08 5.35 5.13
N VAL A 72 2.04 4.95 3.85
CA VAL A 72 3.24 4.65 3.06
C VAL A 72 4.07 5.91 2.76
N ASN A 73 3.42 7.05 2.46
CA ASN A 73 4.15 8.28 2.17
C ASN A 73 4.75 8.94 3.43
N VAL A 74 4.05 8.94 4.56
CA VAL A 74 4.53 9.56 5.81
C VAL A 74 5.71 8.80 6.40
N SER A 75 5.74 7.46 6.29
CA SER A 75 6.91 6.66 6.68
C SER A 75 8.14 6.94 5.80
N SER A 76 7.93 7.28 4.52
CA SER A 76 9.01 7.57 3.57
C SER A 76 9.62 8.98 3.69
N LYS A 77 8.93 9.94 4.35
CA LYS A 77 9.25 11.38 4.27
C LYS A 77 9.80 12.05 5.53
N THR A 78 10.15 11.30 6.58
CA THR A 78 10.72 11.90 7.80
C THR A 78 12.20 11.57 7.97
N GLY A 79 13.06 12.54 7.62
CA GLY A 79 14.43 12.68 8.16
C GLY A 79 15.54 12.05 7.33
N ASP A 80 16.47 12.91 6.88
CA ASP A 80 17.84 12.68 6.38
C ASP A 80 18.37 11.26 6.42
N LEU A 81 18.93 10.77 5.30
CA LEU A 81 20.10 9.86 5.27
C LEU A 81 20.49 9.60 3.81
N THR A 82 21.57 10.25 3.39
CA THR A 82 22.34 9.97 2.17
C THR A 82 22.75 8.49 2.14
N GLY A 83 22.05 7.65 1.37
CA GLY A 83 22.37 6.21 1.31
C GLY A 83 21.22 5.20 1.27
N ARG A 84 19.97 5.65 1.09
CA ARG A 84 18.80 4.78 1.10
C ARG A 84 18.84 3.78 -0.06
N SER A 85 18.73 2.50 0.24
CA SER A 85 18.38 1.45 -0.72
C SER A 85 17.10 0.77 -0.21
N ALA A 86 15.97 1.12 -0.81
CA ALA A 86 14.68 0.53 -0.45
C ALA A 86 14.55 -0.87 -1.08
N THR A 87 14.84 -1.91 -0.31
CA THR A 87 14.73 -3.31 -0.76
C THR A 87 13.41 -3.90 -0.26
N SER A 88 12.53 -4.31 -1.17
CA SER A 88 11.25 -4.95 -0.82
C SER A 88 11.44 -6.43 -0.45
N PHE A 89 11.28 -6.78 0.82
CA PHE A 89 11.19 -8.15 1.30
C PHE A 89 10.26 -8.20 2.53
N GLY A 90 9.49 -9.28 2.64
CA GLY A 90 8.42 -9.43 3.64
C GLY A 90 7.08 -9.73 2.97
N LYS A 91 6.44 -10.85 3.34
CA LYS A 91 5.10 -11.22 2.86
C LYS A 91 4.13 -11.08 4.03
N SER A 92 3.26 -10.07 3.98
CA SER A 92 2.14 -9.95 4.91
C SER A 92 0.88 -10.55 4.29
N THR A 93 0.28 -11.53 4.99
CA THR A 93 -1.08 -12.01 4.73
C THR A 93 -2.04 -11.23 5.63
N TYR A 94 -2.50 -10.07 5.18
CA TYR A 94 -3.69 -9.42 5.73
C TYR A 94 -4.83 -9.60 4.72
N ASP A 95 -5.89 -10.31 5.13
CA ASP A 95 -7.21 -10.44 4.49
C ASP A 95 -7.27 -10.40 2.95
N GLY A 96 -6.61 -11.36 2.29
CA GLY A 96 -6.91 -11.71 0.89
C GLY A 96 -6.40 -10.74 -0.18
N VAL A 97 -5.62 -9.73 0.19
CA VAL A 97 -4.88 -8.88 -0.76
C VAL A 97 -3.39 -9.09 -0.48
N GLU A 98 -2.66 -9.72 -1.39
CA GLU A 98 -1.18 -9.78 -1.32
C GLU A 98 -0.62 -8.35 -1.43
N LYS A 99 -0.53 -7.63 -0.32
CA LYS A 99 0.22 -6.38 -0.20
C LYS A 99 1.63 -6.72 0.25
N THR A 100 2.62 -6.45 -0.59
CA THR A 100 4.03 -6.49 -0.20
C THR A 100 4.35 -5.24 0.61
N LEU A 101 4.15 -5.29 1.92
CA LEU A 101 4.65 -4.25 2.83
C LEU A 101 6.19 -4.26 2.76
N LYS A 102 6.79 -3.12 2.39
CA LYS A 102 8.23 -3.02 2.12
C LYS A 102 8.99 -2.62 3.38
N ASN A 103 9.99 -3.41 3.76
CA ASN A 103 11.01 -3.02 4.72
C ASN A 103 12.00 -2.03 4.08
N GLU A 104 12.62 -1.17 4.89
CA GLU A 104 13.66 -0.25 4.44
C GLU A 104 15.02 -0.66 5.03
N ALA A 105 16.09 -0.57 4.23
CA ALA A 105 17.43 -0.91 4.67
C ALA A 105 18.42 0.21 4.35
N PHE A 106 19.33 0.45 5.29
CA PHE A 106 20.27 1.55 5.28
C PHE A 106 21.66 1.01 5.58
N ILE A 107 22.64 1.32 4.72
CA ILE A 107 24.05 1.04 4.98
C ILE A 107 24.79 2.34 5.32
N SER A 108 25.57 2.30 6.39
CA SER A 108 26.29 3.45 6.93
C SER A 108 27.36 3.95 5.96
N ASP A 109 27.59 5.26 5.95
CA ASP A 109 28.67 5.85 5.14
C ASP A 109 30.07 5.32 5.52
N PRO A 110 30.38 5.06 6.81
CA PRO A 110 31.62 4.38 7.19
C PRO A 110 31.84 3.04 6.47
N LEU A 111 30.80 2.21 6.32
CA LEU A 111 30.90 0.93 5.60
C LEU A 111 31.05 1.13 4.10
N LYS A 112 30.29 2.04 3.48
CA LYS A 112 30.45 2.38 2.06
C LYS A 112 31.86 2.89 1.74
N ASN A 113 32.41 3.75 2.60
CA ASN A 113 33.76 4.29 2.46
C ASN A 113 34.84 3.19 2.54
N LYS A 114 34.58 2.15 3.35
CA LYS A 114 35.37 0.91 3.41
C LYS A 114 35.12 -0.05 2.23
N GLY A 115 34.30 0.33 1.25
CA GLY A 115 34.02 -0.46 0.06
C GLY A 115 32.95 -1.53 0.24
N VAL A 116 32.13 -1.46 1.29
CA VAL A 116 31.02 -2.41 1.48
C VAL A 116 29.77 -1.86 0.81
N GLU A 117 29.22 -2.65 -0.12
CA GLU A 117 27.94 -2.39 -0.77
C GLU A 117 26.93 -3.46 -0.40
N MET A 118 25.65 -3.07 -0.41
CA MET A 118 24.54 -3.96 -0.08
C MET A 118 23.71 -4.26 -1.33
N GLY A 119 23.42 -5.54 -1.53
CA GLY A 119 22.50 -6.05 -2.54
C GLY A 119 21.15 -6.49 -1.94
N LYS A 120 20.68 -7.65 -2.38
CA LYS A 120 19.37 -8.19 -1.97
C LYS A 120 19.39 -8.62 -0.50
N ILE A 121 18.27 -8.41 0.17
CA ILE A 121 18.02 -8.89 1.53
C ILE A 121 16.94 -9.97 1.47
N LEU A 122 17.17 -11.07 2.18
CA LEU A 122 16.24 -12.17 2.35
C LEU A 122 15.95 -12.35 3.85
N ASN A 123 14.71 -12.67 4.15
CA ASN A 123 14.27 -13.08 5.48
C ASN A 123 13.69 -14.49 5.33
N THR A 124 14.52 -15.49 5.59
CA THR A 124 14.18 -16.92 5.46
C THR A 124 13.52 -17.45 6.74
N ASN A 125 13.93 -16.96 7.91
CA ASN A 125 13.39 -17.31 9.22
C ASN A 125 13.05 -16.05 10.04
N PRO A 126 12.04 -16.08 10.93
CA PRO A 126 11.54 -14.89 11.64
C PRO A 126 12.60 -14.01 12.33
N ASN A 127 13.67 -14.62 12.82
CA ASN A 127 14.76 -13.99 13.57
C ASN A 127 16.12 -14.03 12.82
N THR A 128 16.11 -14.26 11.50
CA THR A 128 17.33 -14.37 10.68
C THR A 128 17.23 -13.43 9.48
N LEU A 129 18.32 -12.70 9.20
CA LEU A 129 18.42 -11.84 8.04
C LEU A 129 19.63 -12.22 7.19
N GLU A 130 19.41 -12.54 5.92
CA GLU A 130 20.47 -12.81 4.95
C GLU A 130 20.66 -11.59 4.06
N ILE A 131 21.82 -10.95 4.15
CA ILE A 131 22.15 -9.75 3.39
C ILE A 131 23.23 -10.11 2.37
N TYR A 132 22.95 -9.88 1.08
CA TYR A 132 23.98 -9.98 0.05
C TYR A 132 24.91 -8.78 0.17
N LEU A 133 26.17 -9.00 0.53
CA LEU A 133 27.19 -7.95 0.64
C LEU A 133 28.24 -8.12 -0.44
N ILE A 134 28.68 -6.99 -1.01
CA ILE A 134 29.73 -6.89 -2.02
C ILE A 134 30.87 -6.08 -1.42
N PHE A 135 32.10 -6.59 -1.49
CA PHE A 135 33.29 -5.96 -0.93
C PHE A 135 34.19 -5.43 -2.04
N ASN A 136 34.05 -4.15 -2.38
CA ASN A 136 34.84 -3.46 -3.41
C ASN A 136 36.25 -3.08 -2.94
N LYS A 137 36.60 -3.37 -1.69
CA LYS A 137 37.93 -3.23 -1.09
C LYS A 137 38.12 -4.34 -0.07
N ASP A 138 39.37 -4.64 0.29
CA ASP A 138 39.67 -5.48 1.46
C ASP A 138 38.97 -4.91 2.71
N PHE A 139 38.18 -5.75 3.36
CA PHE A 139 37.43 -5.41 4.57
C PHE A 139 37.83 -6.34 5.71
N ASN A 140 38.27 -5.74 6.82
CA ASN A 140 38.46 -6.45 8.08
C ASN A 140 37.84 -5.61 9.19
N GLY A 141 36.81 -6.15 9.82
CA GLY A 141 36.14 -5.48 10.93
C GLY A 141 34.77 -6.05 11.20
N ASP A 142 34.06 -5.35 12.07
CA ASP A 142 32.72 -5.73 12.45
C ASP A 142 31.68 -5.07 11.55
N ILE A 143 30.62 -5.82 11.23
CA ILE A 143 29.37 -5.30 10.69
C ILE A 143 28.29 -5.52 11.75
N LEU A 144 27.61 -4.44 12.10
CA LEU A 144 26.52 -4.41 13.05
C LEU A 144 25.20 -4.22 12.30
N VAL A 145 24.25 -5.12 12.50
CA VAL A 145 22.89 -4.97 11.97
C VAL A 145 21.93 -4.69 13.11
N LYS A 146 21.18 -3.59 13.01
CA LYS A 146 20.11 -3.22 13.94
C LYS A 146 18.77 -3.24 13.21
N ILE A 147 17.75 -3.78 13.85
CA ILE A 147 16.38 -3.75 13.39
C ILE A 147 15.60 -2.80 14.29
N LYS A 148 14.88 -1.86 13.69
CA LYS A 148 13.95 -0.98 14.38
C LYS A 148 12.52 -1.20 13.89
N ASP A 149 11.58 -1.14 14.82
CA ASP A 149 10.14 -1.19 14.52
C ASP A 149 9.65 0.10 13.86
N MET A 150 8.35 0.16 13.56
CA MET A 150 7.70 1.35 12.99
C MET A 150 7.76 2.58 13.91
N ASN A 151 7.93 2.38 15.22
CA ASN A 151 8.08 3.43 16.23
C ASN A 151 9.55 3.89 16.39
N ASN A 152 10.45 3.40 15.53
CA ASN A 152 11.91 3.59 15.60
C ASN A 152 12.56 3.05 16.89
N GLN A 153 11.93 2.11 17.58
CA GLN A 153 12.50 1.39 18.73
C GLN A 153 13.35 0.22 18.23
N GLU A 154 14.51 0.00 18.83
CA GLU A 154 15.36 -1.14 18.49
C GLU A 154 14.76 -2.43 19.04
N ILE A 155 14.47 -3.38 18.15
CA ILE A 155 13.88 -4.69 18.48
C ILE A 155 14.86 -5.85 18.29
N GLY A 156 16.02 -5.59 17.67
CA GLY A 156 17.03 -6.59 17.43
C GLY A 156 18.38 -6.00 17.02
N ARG A 157 19.45 -6.67 17.43
CA ARG A 157 20.83 -6.34 17.07
C ARG A 157 21.64 -7.61 16.88
N SER A 158 22.42 -7.66 15.81
CA SER A 158 23.36 -8.75 15.53
C SER A 158 24.68 -8.18 15.03
N LYS A 159 25.80 -8.76 15.46
CA LYS A 159 27.14 -8.27 15.15
C LYS A 159 27.99 -9.43 14.65
N LEU A 160 28.67 -9.24 13.53
CA LEU A 160 29.59 -10.23 12.96
C LEU A 160 30.92 -9.59 12.62
N ASN A 161 32.01 -10.26 12.97
CA ASN A 161 33.32 -9.93 12.48
C ASN A 161 33.54 -10.60 11.11
N LEU A 162 33.87 -9.81 10.10
CA LEU A 162 34.12 -10.29 8.74
C LEU A 162 35.54 -9.91 8.31
N ASN A 163 36.16 -10.86 7.62
CA ASN A 163 37.42 -10.67 6.92
C ASN A 163 37.21 -11.10 5.46
N LYS A 164 37.17 -10.13 4.56
CA LYS A 164 36.77 -10.28 3.16
C LYS A 164 37.75 -9.56 2.25
N LYS A 165 38.10 -10.20 1.15
CA LYS A 165 38.96 -9.62 0.12
C LYS A 165 38.17 -8.79 -0.88
N GLU A 166 38.85 -7.85 -1.52
CA GLU A 166 38.32 -7.11 -2.67
C GLU A 166 37.77 -8.09 -3.73
N GLY A 167 36.57 -7.80 -4.21
CA GLY A 167 35.85 -8.61 -5.18
C GLY A 167 35.03 -9.76 -4.59
N GLU A 168 35.16 -10.07 -3.30
CA GLU A 168 34.28 -11.05 -2.65
C GLU A 168 32.85 -10.52 -2.55
N ALA A 169 31.87 -11.39 -2.80
CA ALA A 169 30.46 -11.10 -2.60
C ALA A 169 29.68 -12.35 -2.21
N GLY A 170 28.64 -12.19 -1.40
CA GLY A 170 27.82 -13.32 -0.96
C GLY A 170 26.77 -12.96 0.08
N TYR A 171 25.87 -13.90 0.34
CA TYR A 171 24.92 -13.78 1.45
C TYR A 171 25.63 -13.98 2.78
N ILE A 172 25.49 -12.99 3.66
CA ILE A 172 25.94 -13.04 5.05
C ILE A 172 24.69 -13.14 5.93
N GLN A 173 24.64 -14.17 6.77
CA GLN A 173 23.51 -14.45 7.65
C GLN A 173 23.72 -13.80 9.02
N PHE A 174 22.80 -12.94 9.42
CA PHE A 174 22.73 -12.32 10.74
C PHE A 174 21.62 -12.97 11.55
N ASN A 175 22.00 -13.59 12.68
CA ASN A 175 21.06 -14.21 13.61
C ASN A 175 20.74 -13.23 14.75
N PHE A 176 19.46 -13.12 15.07
CA PHE A 176 18.96 -12.30 16.18
C PHE A 176 18.42 -13.20 17.31
N SER A 177 18.13 -12.60 18.47
CA SER A 177 17.45 -13.28 19.57
C SER A 177 16.14 -13.90 19.10
N GLU A 178 15.72 -15.02 19.69
CA GLU A 178 14.46 -15.70 19.36
C GLU A 178 13.23 -14.80 19.53
N LEU A 179 13.30 -13.80 20.41
CA LEU A 179 12.23 -12.82 20.64
C LEU A 179 12.22 -11.70 19.59
N THR A 180 13.25 -11.58 18.75
CA THR A 180 13.28 -10.61 17.66
C THR A 180 12.46 -11.15 16.49
N THR A 181 11.27 -10.59 16.30
CA THR A 181 10.46 -10.85 15.11
C THR A 181 10.63 -9.71 14.14
N ILE A 182 11.11 -10.00 12.93
CA ILE A 182 11.21 -8.99 11.87
C ILE A 182 9.80 -8.76 11.30
N GLU A 183 9.13 -7.73 11.81
CA GLU A 183 7.79 -7.33 11.38
C GLU A 183 7.80 -6.77 9.95
N THR A 184 6.64 -6.79 9.30
CA THR A 184 6.42 -6.02 8.08
C THR A 184 6.51 -4.53 8.38
N GLN A 185 7.32 -3.79 7.61
CA GLN A 185 7.64 -2.35 7.77
C GLN A 185 8.75 -2.01 8.79
N SER A 186 9.64 -2.96 9.08
CA SER A 186 10.84 -2.71 9.87
C SER A 186 11.89 -1.88 9.11
N LYS A 187 12.70 -1.11 9.85
CA LYS A 187 13.89 -0.41 9.34
C LYS A 187 15.16 -1.14 9.78
N ILE A 188 16.01 -1.47 8.82
CA ILE A 188 17.25 -2.21 9.05
C ILE A 188 18.45 -1.29 8.80
N TYR A 189 19.32 -1.18 9.80
CA TYR A 189 20.53 -0.37 9.74
C TYR A 189 21.76 -1.28 9.79
N ILE A 190 22.68 -1.08 8.86
CA ILE A 190 23.91 -1.84 8.71
C ILE A 190 25.06 -0.86 8.92
N GLU A 191 25.81 -1.06 10.00
CA GLU A 191 26.78 -0.12 10.56
C GLU A 191 28.17 -0.71 10.74
#